data_AF-A0A1G3GXV3-F1
#
_entry.id   AF-A0A1G3GXV3-F1
#
_cell.length_a   1.000
_cell.length_b   1.000
_cell.length_c   1.000
_cell.angle_alpha   90.00
_cell.angle_beta   90.00
_cell.angle_gamma   90.00
#
_symmetry.space_group_name_H-M   'P 1'
#
loop_
_entity.id
_entity.type
_entity.pdbx_description
1 polymer ?
#
loop_
_entity_poly.entity_id
_entity_poly.type
_entity_poly.pdbx_seq_one_letter_code
_entity_poly.pdbx_strand_id
1 'polypeptide(L)'
;MSPRGPGVVIDTNVWISGLLTQTGYPAQLTRQAVRRGQPVFSAATFAELKERLWRPKFDRYLTLEQRKALLGDIESIALWIDVSPAIAANTGSYGEPSSRHTGFL
;
A
#
# COMPACT_ATOMS: atom_id res chain seq x y z
N MET A 1 -22.91 -3.02 -4.97
CA MET A 1 -21.66 -2.24 -5.02
C MET A 1 -20.91 -2.67 -6.26
N SER A 2 -20.76 -1.81 -7.26
CA SER A 2 -19.87 -2.10 -8.40
C SER A 2 -18.46 -2.35 -7.87
N PRO A 3 -17.69 -3.29 -8.46
CA PRO A 3 -16.35 -3.55 -7.96
C PRO A 3 -15.55 -2.25 -8.07
N ARG A 4 -15.06 -1.76 -6.93
CA ARG A 4 -13.89 -0.87 -6.93
C ARG A 4 -12.79 -1.64 -7.70
N GLY A 5 -11.95 -0.93 -8.45
CA GLY A 5 -11.01 -1.56 -9.39
C GLY A 5 -10.05 -2.58 -8.74
N PRO A 6 -9.08 -3.13 -9.46
CA PRO A 6 -8.23 -4.21 -8.93
C PRO A 6 -7.65 -3.86 -7.55
N GLY A 7 -7.62 -4.85 -6.65
CA GLY A 7 -6.94 -4.72 -5.37
C GLY A 7 -5.46 -4.44 -5.60
N VAL A 8 -4.94 -3.37 -5.00
CA VAL A 8 -3.54 -2.96 -5.11
C VAL A 8 -2.90 -2.92 -3.74
N VAL A 9 -1.86 -3.74 -3.54
CA VAL A 9 -0.96 -3.64 -2.39
C VAL A 9 0.21 -2.75 -2.81
N ILE A 10 0.45 -1.69 -2.04
CA ILE A 10 1.54 -0.75 -2.27
C ILE A 10 2.42 -0.74 -1.02
N ASP A 11 3.73 -0.83 -1.23
CA ASP A 11 4.71 -0.75 -0.15
C ASP A 11 4.56 0.55 0.66
N THR A 12 4.76 0.45 1.97
CA THR A 12 4.62 1.57 2.90
C THR A 12 5.50 2.77 2.53
N ASN A 13 6.72 2.55 2.04
CA ASN A 13 7.60 3.64 1.63
C ASN A 13 7.08 4.35 0.37
N VAL A 14 6.44 3.62 -0.54
CA VAL A 14 5.83 4.21 -1.73
C VAL A 14 4.59 5.04 -1.35
N TRP A 15 3.78 4.57 -0.40
CA TRP A 15 2.72 5.39 0.19
C TRP A 15 3.28 6.68 0.78
N ILE A 16 4.28 6.59 1.66
CA ILE A 16 4.89 7.76 2.30
C ILE A 16 5.45 8.71 1.24
N SER A 17 6.25 8.23 0.29
CA SER A 17 6.77 9.09 -0.79
C SER A 17 5.67 9.76 -1.60
N GLY A 18 4.59 9.04 -1.91
CA GLY A 18 3.44 9.59 -2.66
C GLY A 18 2.60 10.59 -1.86
N LEU A 19 2.57 10.48 -0.53
CA LEU A 19 1.88 11.42 0.35
C LEU A 19 2.69 12.70 0.59
N LEU A 20 4.02 12.60 0.60
CA LEU A 20 4.92 13.73 0.84
C LEU A 20 5.13 14.61 -0.39
N THR A 21 4.87 14.09 -1.59
CA THR A 21 5.19 14.76 -2.85
C THR A 21 3.95 14.96 -3.71
N GLN A 22 3.81 16.15 -4.33
CA GLN A 22 2.71 16.41 -5.26
C GLN A 22 2.98 15.81 -6.65
N THR A 23 4.24 15.57 -7.00
CA THR A 23 4.70 15.15 -8.33
C THR A 23 5.64 13.94 -8.25
N GLY A 24 5.92 13.32 -9.39
CA GLY A 24 6.82 12.15 -9.48
C GLY A 24 6.07 10.80 -9.51
N TYR A 25 6.82 9.71 -9.67
CA TYR A 25 6.24 8.38 -9.86
C TYR A 25 5.42 7.88 -8.65
N PRO A 26 5.88 8.00 -7.39
CA PRO A 26 5.09 7.56 -6.24
C PRO A 26 3.76 8.30 -6.12
N ALA A 27 3.77 9.62 -6.29
CA ALA A 27 2.55 10.45 -6.23
C ALA A 27 1.56 10.11 -7.34
N GLN A 28 2.05 9.82 -8.55
CA GLN A 28 1.20 9.36 -9.66
C GLN A 28 0.62 7.97 -9.40
N LEU A 29 1.44 7.05 -8.89
CA LEU A 29 1.04 5.68 -8.61
C LEU A 29 -0.02 5.60 -7.50
N THR A 30 0.19 6.28 -6.38
CA THR A 30 -0.79 6.32 -5.28
C THR A 30 -2.11 6.94 -5.75
N ARG A 31 -2.07 8.05 -6.50
CA ARG A 31 -3.28 8.64 -7.10
C ARG A 31 -3.99 7.70 -8.06
N GLN A 32 -3.26 6.95 -8.90
CA GLN A 32 -3.89 5.99 -9.80
C GLN A 32 -4.50 4.82 -9.04
N ALA A 33 -3.84 4.31 -8.01
CA ALA A 33 -4.38 3.25 -7.16
C ALA A 33 -5.67 3.67 -6.47
N VAL A 34 -5.75 4.90 -5.96
CA VAL A 34 -6.98 5.47 -5.38
C VAL A 34 -8.09 5.65 -6.43
N ARG A 35 -7.73 6.13 -7.64
CA ARG A 35 -8.72 6.46 -8.67
C ARG A 35 -9.25 5.28 -9.46
N ARG A 36 -8.41 4.26 -9.68
CA ARG A 36 -8.65 3.17 -10.64
C ARG A 36 -8.55 1.79 -10.01
N GLY A 37 -7.99 1.68 -8.82
CA GLY A 37 -7.85 0.44 -8.08
C GLY A 37 -8.55 0.53 -6.74
N GLN A 38 -8.16 -0.39 -5.87
CA GLN A 38 -8.62 -0.45 -4.50
C GLN A 38 -7.40 -0.70 -3.60
N PRO A 39 -6.94 0.28 -2.81
CA PRO A 39 -5.86 0.07 -1.84
C PRO A 39 -6.18 -1.08 -0.91
N VAL A 40 -5.27 -2.02 -0.74
CA VAL A 40 -5.44 -3.17 0.16
C VAL A 40 -4.51 -3.02 1.35
N PHE A 41 -5.08 -3.17 2.55
CA PHE A 41 -4.33 -3.15 3.80
C PHE A 41 -4.74 -4.30 4.70
N SER A 42 -3.77 -4.86 5.40
CA SER A 42 -4.01 -5.52 6.69
C SER A 42 -3.85 -4.52 7.83
N ALA A 43 -4.39 -4.85 9.00
CA ALA A 43 -4.19 -4.04 10.21
C ALA A 43 -2.70 -3.78 10.49
N ALA A 44 -1.84 -4.78 10.27
CA ALA A 44 -0.39 -4.67 10.48
C ALA A 44 0.27 -3.67 9.52
N THR A 45 0.00 -3.80 8.21
CA THR A 45 0.58 -2.90 7.19
C THR A 45 0.12 -1.45 7.35
N PHE A 46 -1.13 -1.23 7.77
CA PHE A 46 -1.62 0.11 8.05
C PHE A 46 -1.04 0.68 9.34
N ALA A 47 -0.84 -0.14 10.38
CA ALA A 47 -0.15 0.28 11.60
C ALA A 47 1.29 0.72 11.33
N GLU A 48 2.02 -0.03 10.48
CA GLU A 48 3.36 0.35 10.02
C GLU A 48 3.37 1.68 9.28
N LEU A 49 2.40 1.90 8.37
CA LEU A 49 2.24 3.18 7.68
C LEU A 49 2.03 4.34 8.67
N LYS A 50 1.14 4.18 9.65
CA LYS A 50 0.91 5.17 10.71
C LYS A 50 2.17 5.47 11.50
N GLU A 51 2.85 4.43 12.01
CA GLU A 51 4.06 4.56 12.81
C GLU A 51 5.16 5.30 12.04
N ARG A 52 5.37 4.93 10.77
CA ARG A 52 6.39 5.56 9.93
C ARG A 52 6.03 7.02 9.62
N LEU A 53 4.79 7.30 9.25
CA LEU A 53 4.35 8.66 8.93
C LEU A 53 4.47 9.58 10.16
N TRP A 54 4.43 9.04 11.38
CA TRP A 54 4.53 9.79 12.64
C TRP A 54 5.97 10.18 13.00
N ARG A 55 6.98 9.69 12.28
CA ARG A 55 8.39 9.99 12.58
C ARG A 55 8.70 11.49 12.37
N PRO A 56 9.41 12.15 13.30
CA PRO A 56 9.68 13.60 13.24
C PRO A 56 10.36 14.09 11.96
N LYS A 57 11.11 13.23 11.27
CA LYS A 57 11.77 13.57 9.99
C LYS A 57 10.79 14.03 8.89
N PHE A 58 9.50 13.74 9.05
CA PHE A 58 8.44 14.15 8.13
C PHE A 58 7.76 15.47 8.49
N ASP A 59 8.12 16.11 9.61
CA ASP A 59 7.47 17.35 10.09
C ASP A 59 7.67 18.52 9.12
N ARG A 60 8.79 18.51 8.39
CA ARG A 60 9.09 19.48 7.32
C ARG A 60 8.23 19.35 6.06
N TYR A 61 7.47 18.26 5.92
CA TYR A 61 6.67 17.98 4.72
C TYR A 61 5.17 18.01 4.99
N LEU A 62 4.75 17.51 6.16
CA LEU A 62 3.32 17.37 6.50
C LEU A 62 3.08 17.83 7.94
N THR A 63 2.09 18.69 8.10
CA THR A 63 1.53 19.06 9.40
C THR A 63 0.79 17.87 10.02
N LEU A 64 0.62 17.88 11.35
CA LEU A 64 -0.12 16.83 12.06
C LEU A 64 -1.53 16.62 11.47
N GLU A 65 -2.24 17.71 11.18
CA GLU A 65 -3.60 17.66 10.64
C GLU A 65 -3.63 17.09 9.22
N GLN A 66 -2.66 17.45 8.35
CA GLN A 66 -2.54 16.84 7.04
C GLN A 66 -2.34 15.34 7.15
N ARG A 67 -1.49 14.88 8.07
CA ARG A 67 -1.26 13.44 8.19
C ARG A 67 -2.49 12.69 8.70
N LYS A 68 -3.23 13.26 9.65
CA LYS A 68 -4.50 12.68 10.12
C LYS A 68 -5.52 12.58 8.99
N ALA A 69 -5.68 13.65 8.20
CA ALA A 69 -6.57 13.66 7.05
C ALA A 69 -6.19 12.59 6.03
N LEU A 70 -4.90 12.51 5.65
CA LEU A 70 -4.41 11.51 4.71
C LEU A 70 -4.63 10.08 5.19
N LEU A 71 -4.38 9.79 6.47
CA LEU A 71 -4.64 8.47 7.04
C LEU A 71 -6.12 8.13 7.06
N GLY A 72 -6.98 9.09 7.43
CA GLY A 72 -8.44 8.90 7.44
C GLY A 72 -9.00 8.67 6.03
N ASP A 73 -8.49 9.40 5.04
CA ASP A 73 -8.86 9.21 3.63
C ASP A 73 -8.49 7.79 3.18
N ILE A 74 -7.25 7.35 3.44
CA ILE A 74 -6.80 5.98 3.09
C ILE A 74 -7.65 4.92 3.80
N GLU A 75 -7.90 5.09 5.10
CA GLU A 75 -8.69 4.15 5.90
C GLU A 75 -10.12 4.00 5.37
N SER A 76 -10.75 5.10 4.93
CA SER A 76 -12.11 5.11 4.38
C SER A 76 -12.24 4.42 3.01
N ILE A 77 -11.16 4.46 2.22
CA ILE A 77 -11.16 3.89 0.87
C ILE A 77 -10.54 2.50 0.81
N ALA A 78 -9.84 2.02 1.84
CA ALA A 78 -9.11 0.76 1.81
C ALA A 78 -10.04 -0.48 1.79
N LEU A 79 -9.55 -1.54 1.15
CA LEU A 79 -10.04 -2.90 1.33
C LEU A 79 -9.22 -3.53 2.44
N TRP A 80 -9.92 -3.92 3.50
CA TRP A 80 -9.32 -4.53 4.67
C TRP A 80 -9.29 -6.05 4.52
N ILE A 81 -8.10 -6.62 4.71
CA ILE A 81 -7.89 -8.06 4.66
C ILE A 81 -7.24 -8.56 5.94
N ASP A 82 -7.67 -9.75 6.37
CA ASP A 82 -6.97 -10.51 7.39
C ASP A 82 -5.94 -11.41 6.70
N VAL A 83 -4.69 -11.29 7.15
CA VAL A 83 -3.61 -12.14 6.65
C VAL A 83 -3.57 -13.39 7.51
N SER A 84 -3.71 -14.56 6.87
CA SER A 84 -3.66 -15.82 7.62
C SER A 84 -2.28 -16.02 8.27
N PRO A 85 -2.21 -16.65 9.46
CA PRO A 85 -0.94 -16.92 10.12
C PRO A 85 0.06 -17.69 9.25
N ALA A 86 -0.43 -18.59 8.38
CA ALA A 86 0.40 -19.36 7.45
C ALA A 86 1.10 -18.47 6.40
N ILE A 87 0.43 -17.42 5.92
CA ILE A 87 1.02 -16.46 4.99
C ILE A 87 1.97 -15.51 5.75
N ALA A 88 1.56 -15.04 6.93
CA ALA A 88 2.37 -14.13 7.76
C ALA A 88 3.68 -14.75 8.23
N ALA A 89 3.71 -16.07 8.48
CA ALA A 89 4.91 -16.80 8.86
C ALA A 89 5.90 -16.99 7.70
N ASN A 90 5.49 -16.77 6.45
CA ASN A 90 6.34 -16.93 5.29
C ASN A 90 7.07 -15.62 4.99
N THR A 91 8.09 -15.31 5.79
CA THR A 91 8.86 -14.03 5.75
C THR A 91 9.79 -13.91 4.54
N GLY A 92 9.73 -14.83 3.57
CA GLY A 92 10.60 -14.74 2.39
C GLY A 92 10.79 -16.09 1.73
N SER A 93 9.83 -16.48 0.91
CA SER A 93 10.12 -17.32 -0.24
C SER A 93 9.23 -16.82 -1.37
N TYR A 94 9.77 -15.91 -2.19
CA TYR A 94 9.25 -15.79 -3.55
C TYR A 94 9.43 -17.17 -4.15
N GLY A 95 8.33 -17.89 -4.35
CA GLY A 95 8.37 -19.20 -4.97
C GLY A 95 9.08 -19.07 -6.32
N GLU A 96 10.14 -19.85 -6.50
CA GLU A 96 10.75 -20.09 -7.81
C GLU A 96 9.63 -20.24 -8.84
N PRO A 97 9.64 -19.49 -9.95
CA PRO A 97 8.62 -19.64 -10.98
C PRO A 97 8.67 -21.10 -11.44
N SER A 98 7.59 -21.85 -11.19
CA SER A 98 7.47 -23.22 -11.65
C SER A 98 7.72 -23.23 -13.15
N SER A 99 8.85 -23.82 -13.56
CA SER A 99 9.20 -24.11 -14.94
C SER A 99 8.13 -25.03 -15.54
N ARG A 100 7.07 -24.42 -16.05
CA ARG A 100 6.14 -25.02 -16.99
C ARG A 100 6.01 -24.08 -18.18
N HIS A 101 7.09 -23.99 -18.94
CA HIS A 101 7.00 -23.73 -20.37
C HIS A 101 7.36 -25.01 -21.12
N THR A 102 6.30 -25.76 -21.38
CA THR A 102 5.96 -26.32 -22.69
C THR A 102 7.13 -26.78 -23.57
N GLY A 103 7.37 -28.09 -23.57
CA GLY A 103 7.86 -28.75 -24.76
C GLY A 103 6.74 -28.76 -25.81
N PHE A 104 6.82 -27.83 -26.75
CA PHE A 104 6.25 -27.99 -28.10
C PHE A 104 7.44 -28.09 -29.04
N LEU A 105 7.73 -29.30 -29.48
CA LEU A 105 8.09 -29.66 -30.86
C LEU A 105 7.64 -31.10 -31.08
#